data_AF-A0A022R3N7-F1
#
_entry.id   AF-A0A022R3N7-F1
#
_cell.length_a   1.000
_cell.length_b   1.000
_cell.length_c   1.000
_cell.angle_alpha   90.00
_cell.angle_beta   90.00
_cell.angle_gamma   90.00
#
_symmetry.space_group_name_H-M   'P 1'
#
loop_
_entity.id
_entity.type
_entity.pdbx_description
1 polymer ?
#
loop_
_entity_poly.entity_id
_entity_poly.type
_entity_poly.pdbx_seq_one_letter_code
_entity_poly.pdbx_strand_id
1 'polypeptide(L)' 'MDPASLDRIIEKLIDVRSSKPGKLVQLAEAEIKQLCVASREIFISQPNLLELEAPIKIC' A
#
# COMPACT_ATOMS: atom_id res chain seq x y z
N MET A 1 5.57 -0.07 10.93
CA MET A 1 4.52 -1.10 10.73
C MET A 1 5.22 -2.46 10.70
N ASP A 2 4.61 -3.50 11.27
CA ASP A 2 5.16 -4.86 11.25
C ASP A 2 5.10 -5.45 9.81
N PRO A 3 6.19 -6.00 9.26
CA PRO A 3 6.22 -6.54 7.89
C PRO A 3 5.19 -7.65 7.64
N ALA A 4 5.04 -8.60 8.57
CA ALA A 4 4.08 -9.69 8.41
C ALA A 4 2.63 -9.20 8.42
N SER A 5 2.35 -8.07 9.07
CA SER A 5 1.05 -7.42 9.04
C SER A 5 0.80 -6.71 7.71
N LEU A 6 1.84 -6.11 7.11
CA LEU A 6 1.77 -5.49 5.78
C LEU A 6 1.53 -6.54 4.69
N ASP A 7 2.26 -7.65 4.73
CA ASP A 7 2.12 -8.75 3.77
C ASP A 7 0.68 -9.29 3.75
N ARG A 8 0.09 -9.50 4.92
CA ARG A 8 -1.32 -9.94 5.03
C ARG A 8 -2.31 -8.95 4.41
N ILE A 9 -2.07 -7.65 4.54
CA ILE A 9 -2.94 -6.63 3.92
C ILE A 9 -2.79 -6.65 2.40
N ILE A 10 -1.56 -6.80 1.90
CA ILE A 10 -1.27 -6.91 0.47
C ILE A 10 -1.97 -8.15 -0.11
N GLU A 11 -1.87 -9.30 0.55
CA GLU A 11 -2.56 -10.54 0.15
C GLU A 11 -4.08 -10.33 0.05
N LYS A 12 -4.72 -9.77 1.10
CA LYS A 12 -6.17 -9.46 1.09
C LYS A 12 -6.57 -8.56 -0.08
N LEU A 13 -5.77 -7.55 -0.41
CA LEU A 13 -6.04 -6.61 -1.51
C LEU A 13 -5.83 -7.22 -2.89
N ILE A 14 -4.94 -8.21 -3.00
CA ILE A 14 -4.63 -8.89 -4.27
C ILE A 14 -5.63 -10.01 -4.58
N ASP A 15 -6.17 -10.69 -3.57
CA ASP A 15 -7.08 -11.83 -3.71
C ASP A 15 -8.37 -11.51 -4.49
N VAL A 16 -8.79 -10.23 -4.52
CA VAL A 16 -9.97 -9.82 -5.30
C VAL A 16 -9.74 -9.82 -6.81
N ARG A 17 -8.50 -9.99 -7.29
CA ARG A 17 -8.21 -10.08 -8.74
C ARG A 17 -8.93 -11.25 -9.43
N SER A 18 -9.14 -12.35 -8.72
CA SER A 18 -9.89 -13.52 -9.24
C SER A 18 -11.40 -13.43 -8.96
N SER A 19 -11.86 -12.39 -8.29
CA SER A 19 -13.27 -12.18 -7.95
C SER A 19 -13.97 -11.32 -9.01
N LYS A 20 -15.31 -11.31 -8.98
CA LYS A 20 -16.10 -10.40 -9.82
C LYS A 20 -15.69 -8.93 -9.56
N PRO A 21 -15.56 -8.09 -10.60
CA PRO A 21 -15.30 -6.67 -10.44
C PRO A 21 -16.32 -6.02 -9.49
N GLY A 22 -15.84 -5.11 -8.63
CA GLY A 22 -16.67 -4.42 -7.62
C GLY A 22 -16.75 -5.12 -6.26
N LYS A 23 -16.10 -6.27 -6.06
CA LYS A 23 -15.96 -6.88 -4.74
C LYS A 23 -15.11 -5.99 -3.83
N LEU A 24 -15.66 -5.62 -2.67
CA LEU A 24 -14.97 -4.83 -1.65
C LEU A 24 -14.05 -5.72 -0.80
N VAL A 25 -12.90 -5.16 -0.41
CA VAL A 25 -11.98 -5.76 0.57
C VAL A 25 -12.27 -5.16 1.93
N GLN A 26 -12.49 -6.01 2.93
CA GLN A 26 -12.67 -5.56 4.31
C GLN A 26 -11.32 -5.41 4.98
N LEU A 27 -10.98 -4.17 5.33
CA LEU A 27 -9.84 -3.82 6.18
C LEU A 27 -10.37 -3.19 7.46
N ALA A 28 -9.75 -3.51 8.59
CA ALA A 28 -10.06 -2.85 9.84
C ALA A 28 -9.56 -1.39 9.80
N GLU A 29 -10.27 -0.49 10.48
CA GLU A 29 -9.87 0.93 10.58
C GLU A 29 -8.42 1.10 11.07
N ALA A 30 -8.00 0.26 12.03
CA ALA A 30 -6.64 0.25 12.55
C ALA A 30 -5.60 -0.12 11.48
N GLU A 31 -5.89 -1.10 10.61
CA GLU A 31 -5.01 -1.48 9.48
C GLU A 31 -4.85 -0.29 8.53
N ILE A 32 -5.96 0.38 8.18
CA ILE A 32 -5.95 1.56 7.31
C ILE A 32 -5.12 2.70 7.93
N LYS A 33 -5.36 3.01 9.21
CA LYS A 33 -4.61 4.05 9.93
C LYS A 33 -3.11 3.76 9.97
N GLN A 34 -2.72 2.50 10.20
CA GLN A 34 -1.31 2.10 10.21
C GLN A 34 -0.64 2.30 8.85
N LEU A 35 -1.33 1.96 7.74
CA LEU A 35 -0.83 2.23 6.39
C LEU A 35 -0.61 3.73 6.17
N CYS A 36 -1.56 4.57 6.58
CA CYS A 36 -1.45 6.02 6.44
C CYS A 36 -0.28 6.59 7.24
N VAL A 37 -0.12 6.18 8.51
CA VAL A 37 0.98 6.65 9.36
C VAL A 37 2.33 6.22 8.80
N ALA A 38 2.50 4.94 8.45
CA ALA A 38 3.76 4.43 7.90
C ALA A 38 4.10 5.07 6.54
N SER A 39 3.12 5.20 5.65
CA SER A 39 3.32 5.86 4.34
C SER A 39 3.69 7.34 4.51
N ARG A 40 3.05 8.04 5.45
CA ARG A 40 3.34 9.45 5.73
C ARG A 40 4.78 9.64 6.20
N GLU A 41 5.29 8.76 7.07
CA GLU A 41 6.69 8.81 7.51
C GLU A 41 7.65 8.63 6.34
N ILE A 42 7.37 7.67 5.45
CA ILE A 42 8.17 7.44 4.23
C ILE A 42 8.16 8.68 3.33
N PHE A 43 6.98 9.24 3.05
CA PHE A 43 6.89 10.45 2.21
C PHE A 43 7.61 11.66 2.81
N ILE A 44 7.58 11.84 4.13
CA ILE A 44 8.32 12.92 4.80
C ILE A 44 9.84 12.68 4.75
N SER A 45 10.28 11.42 4.80
CA SER A 45 11.69 11.07 4.72
C SER A 45 12.29 11.24 3.32
N GLN A 46 11.44 11.21 2.29
CA GLN A 46 11.83 11.39 0.90
C GLN A 46 11.77 12.87 0.48
N PRO A 47 12.59 13.31 -0.50
CA PRO A 47 12.49 14.66 -1.02
C PRO A 47 11.17 14.86 -1.79
N ASN A 48 10.61 16.08 -1.71
CA ASN A 48 9.41 16.44 -2.46
C ASN A 48 9.61 16.35 -3.99
N LEU A 49 10.84 16.55 -4.46
CA LEU A 49 11.24 16.30 -5.84
C LEU A 49 12.00 14.98 -5.89
N LEU A 50 11.33 13.93 -6.38
CA LEU A 50 11.94 12.60 -6.50
C LEU A 50 12.89 12.56 -7.69
N GLU A 51 14.12 12.11 -7.44
CA GLU A 51 15.09 11.76 -8.46
C GLU A 51 15.04 10.24 -8.66
N LEU A 52 14.56 9.80 -9.83
CA LEU A 52 14.31 8.38 -10.14
C LEU A 52 15.17 7.95 -11.34
N GLU A 53 15.67 6.72 -11.29
CA GLU A 53 16.46 6.12 -12.38
C GLU A 53 15.61 5.15 -13.21
N ALA A 54 15.92 5.04 -14.50
CA ALA A 54 15.30 4.08 -15.39
C ALA A 54 15.87 2.66 -15.16
N PRO A 55 15.09 1.58 -15.41
CA PRO A 55 13.75 1.57 -16.00
C PRO A 55 12.62 1.71 -14.97
N ILE A 56 11.61 2.53 -15.28
CA ILE A 56 10.41 2.70 -14.46
C ILE A 56 9.16 2.74 -15.34
N LYS A 57 8.04 2.20 -14.85
CA LYS A 57 6.71 2.34 -15.48
C LYS A 57 5.96 3.50 -14.82
N ILE A 58 5.52 4.46 -15.62
CA ILE A 58 4.64 5.55 -15.19
C ILE A 58 3.21 5.14 -15.54
N CYS A 59 2.30 5.15 -14.55
CA CYS A 59 0.89 4.78 -14.70
C CYS A 59 -0.02 5.98 -14.47
#